data_AF-A0A0G3GVJ2-F1
#
_entry.id   AF-A0A0G3GVJ2-F1
#
_cell.length_a   1.000
_cell.length_b   1.000
_cell.length_c   1.000
_cell.angle_alpha   90.00
_cell.angle_beta   90.00
_cell.angle_gamma   90.00
#
_symmetry.space_group_name_H-M   'P 1'
#
loop_
_entity.id
_entity.type
_entity.pdbx_description
1 polymer ?
#
loop_
_entity_poly.entity_id
_entity_poly.type
_entity_poly.pdbx_seq_one_letter_code
_entity_poly.pdbx_strand_id
1 'polypeptide(L)'
;MKILLDENLPSAAWKVLTTQFPAKDIGRVGIQLPKGMLDTDLFSAAHKQGYDVIITGDIKQLSNTDERRACKAANMHWVGIQRNPKLKGKDIMRSQIAQLYFSLNFLIQHLEAAKEPTAFLLNPPQGKHSIAEGFPQPL
;
A
#
# COMPACT_ATOMS: atom_id res chain seq x y z
N MET A 1 -2.11 6.19 14.32
CA MET A 1 -1.67 6.35 12.93
C MET A 1 -2.81 6.04 11.98
N LYS A 2 -3.01 6.87 10.95
CA LYS A 2 -4.06 6.75 9.94
C LYS A 2 -3.46 6.50 8.56
N ILE A 3 -4.03 5.54 7.83
CA ILE A 3 -3.45 4.98 6.61
C ILE A 3 -4.37 5.26 5.42
N LEU A 4 -3.81 5.81 4.34
CA LEU A 4 -4.53 6.05 3.10
C LEU A 4 -4.09 5.05 2.02
N LEU A 5 -5.04 4.34 1.43
CA LEU A 5 -4.80 3.53 0.23
C LEU A 5 -5.04 4.38 -1.02
N ASP A 6 -4.05 4.40 -1.91
CA ASP A 6 -4.14 5.09 -3.20
C ASP A 6 -5.16 4.43 -4.15
N GLU A 7 -5.60 5.16 -5.17
CA GLU A 7 -6.61 4.71 -6.12
C GLU A 7 -6.13 3.59 -7.06
N ASN A 8 -4.82 3.54 -7.30
CA ASN A 8 -4.16 2.52 -8.12
C ASN A 8 -4.02 1.14 -7.42
N LEU A 9 -4.46 1.04 -6.16
CA LEU A 9 -4.58 -0.21 -5.43
C LEU A 9 -5.98 -0.83 -5.59
N PRO A 10 -6.09 -2.18 -5.51
CA PRO A 10 -7.38 -2.86 -5.61
C PRO A 10 -8.39 -2.38 -4.56
N SER A 11 -9.62 -2.07 -4.97
CA SER A 11 -10.68 -1.61 -4.05
C SER A 11 -11.02 -2.63 -2.96
N ALA A 12 -10.89 -3.91 -3.29
CA ALA A 12 -11.07 -5.00 -2.34
C ALA A 12 -10.03 -4.98 -1.21
N ALA A 13 -8.83 -4.40 -1.43
CA ALA A 13 -7.81 -4.28 -0.39
C ALA A 13 -8.34 -3.45 0.79
N TRP A 14 -8.97 -2.31 0.52
CA TRP A 14 -9.55 -1.47 1.57
C TRP A 14 -10.56 -2.23 2.43
N LYS A 15 -11.50 -2.94 1.80
CA LYS A 15 -12.51 -3.74 2.52
C LYS A 15 -11.90 -4.84 3.39
N VAL A 16 -10.91 -5.56 2.85
CA VAL A 16 -10.20 -6.61 3.60
C VAL A 16 -9.49 -6.01 4.79
N LEU A 17 -8.73 -4.93 4.60
CA LEU A 17 -7.94 -4.33 5.67
C LEU A 17 -8.82 -3.70 6.76
N THR A 18 -9.89 -2.97 6.41
CA THR A 18 -10.79 -2.40 7.44
C THR A 18 -11.54 -3.47 8.23
N THR A 19 -11.87 -4.61 7.60
CA THR A 19 -12.50 -5.74 8.30
C THR A 19 -11.53 -6.43 9.25
N GLN A 20 -10.29 -6.64 8.82
CA GLN A 20 -9.30 -7.43 9.55
C GLN A 20 -8.53 -6.61 10.61
N PHE A 21 -8.46 -5.29 10.43
CA PHE A 21 -7.78 -4.36 11.33
C PHE A 21 -8.74 -3.27 11.80
N PRO A 22 -9.84 -3.62 12.51
CA PRO A 22 -10.92 -2.68 12.84
C PRO A 22 -10.48 -1.54 13.77
N ALA A 23 -9.38 -1.72 14.51
CA ALA A 23 -8.81 -0.69 15.39
C ALA A 23 -7.93 0.33 14.65
N LYS A 24 -7.71 0.17 13.34
CA LYS A 24 -6.87 1.06 12.52
C LYS A 24 -7.76 1.92 11.63
N ASP A 25 -7.46 3.22 11.58
CA ASP A 25 -8.16 4.16 10.69
C ASP A 25 -7.54 4.03 9.28
N ILE A 26 -8.24 3.29 8.40
CA ILE A 26 -7.79 2.99 7.04
C ILE A 26 -8.79 3.60 6.05
N GLY A 27 -8.33 4.61 5.32
CA GLY A 27 -9.05 5.27 4.25
C GLY A 27 -8.59 4.84 2.86
N ARG A 28 -9.25 5.37 1.85
CA ARG A 28 -8.94 5.16 0.44
C ARG A 28 -9.27 6.39 -0.41
N VAL A 29 -8.41 6.67 -1.39
CA VAL A 29 -8.70 7.60 -2.47
C VAL A 29 -9.93 7.14 -3.28
N GLY A 30 -10.80 8.07 -3.60
CA GLY A 30 -12.13 7.87 -4.16
C GLY A 30 -13.23 7.61 -3.13
N ILE A 31 -12.93 7.60 -1.83
CA ILE A 31 -13.91 7.53 -0.75
C ILE A 31 -13.72 8.71 0.20
N GLN A 32 -12.54 8.84 0.82
CA GLN A 32 -12.23 9.95 1.72
C GLN A 32 -11.58 11.15 1.01
N LEU A 33 -10.92 10.90 -0.12
CA LEU A 33 -10.30 11.92 -0.96
C LEU A 33 -10.77 11.76 -2.42
N PRO A 34 -10.82 12.83 -3.23
CA PRO A 34 -11.11 12.73 -4.65
C PRO A 34 -10.09 11.90 -5.42
N LYS A 35 -10.54 11.27 -6.51
CA LYS A 35 -9.68 10.55 -7.47
C LYS A 35 -8.96 11.51 -8.42
N GLY A 36 -7.87 11.04 -9.04
CA GLY A 36 -7.18 11.76 -10.12
C GLY A 36 -6.45 13.02 -9.67
N MET A 37 -6.14 13.15 -8.37
CA MET A 37 -5.28 14.23 -7.89
C MET A 37 -3.84 13.97 -8.31
N LEU A 38 -3.08 15.04 -8.54
CA LEU A 38 -1.63 14.94 -8.69
C LEU A 38 -1.01 14.46 -7.39
N ASP A 39 0.05 13.65 -7.48
CA ASP A 39 0.68 13.05 -6.30
C ASP A 39 1.17 14.09 -5.28
N THR A 40 1.71 15.21 -5.76
CA THR A 40 2.13 16.35 -4.91
C THR A 40 0.96 16.92 -4.09
N ASP A 41 -0.21 17.03 -4.71
CA ASP A 41 -1.42 17.56 -4.07
C ASP A 41 -2.05 16.51 -3.16
N LEU A 42 -1.98 15.23 -3.57
CA LEU A 42 -2.47 14.09 -2.80
C LEU A 42 -1.76 13.99 -1.45
N PHE A 43 -0.43 14.11 -1.40
CA PHE A 43 0.28 14.08 -0.11
C PHE A 43 -0.18 15.21 0.82
N SER A 44 -0.31 16.43 0.30
CA SER A 44 -0.77 17.59 1.09
C SER A 44 -2.21 17.40 1.58
N ALA A 45 -3.12 16.94 0.71
CA ALA A 45 -4.51 16.71 1.03
C ALA A 45 -4.69 15.57 2.05
N ALA A 46 -3.92 14.49 1.89
CA ALA A 46 -3.91 13.37 2.82
C ALA A 46 -3.44 13.81 4.22
N HIS A 47 -2.33 14.53 4.29
CA HIS A 47 -1.84 15.08 5.56
C HIS A 47 -2.88 16.00 6.23
N LYS A 48 -3.53 16.88 5.48
CA LYS A 48 -4.60 17.76 6.00
C LYS A 48 -5.81 16.98 6.56
N GLN A 49 -6.08 15.79 6.06
CA GLN A 49 -7.11 14.89 6.60
C GLN A 49 -6.62 13.98 7.75
N GLY A 50 -5.39 14.23 8.22
CA GLY A 50 -4.76 13.50 9.32
C GLY A 50 -4.25 12.12 8.94
N TYR A 51 -4.03 11.84 7.63
CA TYR A 51 -3.34 10.62 7.22
C TYR A 51 -1.84 10.77 7.43
N ASP A 52 -1.24 9.75 8.04
CA ASP A 52 0.19 9.69 8.30
C ASP A 52 0.94 8.89 7.24
N VAL A 53 0.25 7.93 6.60
CA VAL A 53 0.83 6.97 5.66
C VAL A 53 0.02 6.95 4.37
N ILE A 54 0.71 6.97 3.23
CA ILE A 54 0.13 6.61 1.95
C ILE A 54 0.71 5.27 1.46
N ILE A 55 -0.18 4.38 1.03
CA ILE A 55 0.16 3.11 0.42
C ILE A 55 -0.25 3.16 -1.04
N THR A 56 0.69 2.92 -1.95
CA THR A 56 0.47 3.04 -3.39
C THR A 56 1.03 1.85 -4.17
N GLY A 57 0.44 1.58 -5.32
CA GLY A 57 0.99 0.69 -6.35
C GLY A 57 1.90 1.40 -7.36
N ASP A 58 1.98 2.74 -7.32
CA ASP A 58 2.91 3.50 -8.16
C ASP A 58 4.26 3.66 -7.46
N ILE A 59 5.15 2.71 -7.73
CA ILE A 59 6.48 2.67 -7.13
C ILE A 59 7.44 3.70 -7.71
N LYS A 60 7.07 4.43 -8.77
CA LYS A 60 7.93 5.42 -9.40
C LYS A 60 7.85 6.79 -8.72
N GLN A 61 6.88 6.99 -7.83
CA GLN A 61 6.67 8.30 -7.20
C GLN A 61 7.92 8.83 -6.49
N LEU A 62 8.60 7.97 -5.73
CA LEU A 62 9.82 8.38 -5.02
C LEU A 62 11.05 8.53 -5.90
N SER A 63 11.00 8.08 -7.16
CA SER A 63 12.02 8.35 -8.16
C SER A 63 11.86 9.75 -8.77
N ASN A 64 10.67 10.34 -8.70
CA ASN A 64 10.44 11.73 -9.03
C ASN A 64 10.89 12.63 -7.85
N THR A 65 11.79 13.56 -8.12
CA THR A 65 12.35 14.44 -7.08
C THR A 65 11.29 15.35 -6.47
N ASP A 66 10.34 15.84 -7.28
CA ASP A 66 9.31 16.77 -6.81
C ASP A 66 8.28 16.06 -5.93
N GLU A 67 7.84 14.87 -6.33
CA GLU A 67 6.92 14.05 -5.54
C GLU A 67 7.57 13.56 -4.24
N ARG A 68 8.85 13.13 -4.28
CA ARG A 68 9.60 12.79 -3.07
C ARG A 68 9.70 13.97 -2.10
N ARG A 69 9.98 15.17 -2.62
CA ARG A 69 10.02 16.40 -1.80
C ARG A 69 8.64 16.74 -1.24
N ALA A 70 7.59 16.62 -2.04
CA ALA A 70 6.22 16.87 -1.59
C ALA A 70 5.78 15.89 -0.50
N CYS A 71 6.09 14.60 -0.65
CA CYS A 71 5.82 13.57 0.36
C CYS A 71 6.53 13.88 1.69
N LYS A 72 7.83 14.25 1.60
CA LYS A 72 8.61 14.65 2.79
C LYS A 72 8.07 15.94 3.41
N ALA A 73 7.71 16.94 2.61
CA ALA A 73 7.18 18.22 3.08
C ALA A 73 5.80 18.07 3.74
N ALA A 74 4.98 17.12 3.27
CA ALA A 74 3.72 16.74 3.89
C ALA A 74 3.89 15.84 5.13
N ASN A 75 5.13 15.56 5.55
CA ASN A 75 5.46 14.69 6.67
C ASN A 75 4.79 13.30 6.58
N MET A 76 4.69 12.75 5.38
CA MET A 76 4.01 11.47 5.14
C MET A 76 4.99 10.30 5.03
N HIS A 77 4.63 9.18 5.62
CA HIS A 77 5.25 7.91 5.31
C HIS A 77 4.73 7.38 3.97
N TRP A 78 5.58 6.68 3.23
CA TRP A 78 5.26 6.13 1.93
C TRP A 78 5.48 4.62 1.90
N VAL A 79 4.52 3.86 1.37
CA VAL A 79 4.64 2.42 1.19
C VAL A 79 4.30 2.03 -0.24
N GLY A 80 5.30 1.59 -0.99
CA GLY A 80 5.15 1.09 -2.35
C GLY A 80 4.88 -0.41 -2.38
N ILE A 81 3.89 -0.82 -3.16
CA ILE A 81 3.51 -2.22 -3.36
C ILE A 81 3.85 -2.65 -4.79
N GLN A 82 4.94 -3.40 -4.94
CA GLN A 82 5.35 -3.89 -6.24
C GLN A 82 4.41 -4.98 -6.76
N ARG A 83 4.12 -4.90 -8.06
CA ARG A 83 3.39 -5.93 -8.79
C ARG A 83 4.35 -7.06 -9.17
N ASN A 84 3.91 -8.30 -9.03
CA ASN A 84 4.66 -9.42 -9.61
C ASN A 84 4.45 -9.44 -11.14
N PRO A 85 5.51 -9.27 -11.95
CA PRO A 85 5.40 -9.20 -13.41
C PRO A 85 4.94 -10.51 -14.07
N LYS A 86 5.02 -11.64 -13.36
CA LYS A 86 4.57 -12.97 -13.83
C LYS A 86 3.07 -13.19 -13.63
N LEU A 87 2.40 -12.34 -12.85
CA LEU A 87 0.97 -12.44 -12.59
C LEU A 87 0.16 -11.65 -13.62
N LYS A 88 -1.08 -12.08 -13.86
CA LYS A 88 -2.00 -11.43 -14.81
C LYS A 88 -3.39 -11.29 -14.20
N GLY A 89 -4.13 -10.28 -14.64
CA GLY A 89 -5.54 -10.09 -14.28
C GLY A 89 -5.79 -10.11 -12.77
N LYS A 90 -6.73 -10.96 -12.33
CA LYS A 90 -7.16 -11.07 -10.92
C LYS A 90 -6.03 -11.51 -9.98
N ASP A 91 -5.01 -12.21 -10.48
CA ASP A 91 -3.91 -12.67 -9.64
C ASP A 91 -3.00 -11.52 -9.19
N ILE A 92 -2.88 -10.46 -9.98
CA ILE A 92 -2.18 -9.23 -9.57
C ILE A 92 -2.88 -8.64 -8.35
N MET A 93 -4.20 -8.50 -8.42
CA MET A 93 -4.99 -7.93 -7.32
C MET A 93 -4.89 -8.78 -6.05
N ARG A 94 -5.06 -10.11 -6.17
CA ARG A 94 -4.91 -11.05 -5.06
C ARG A 94 -3.54 -10.95 -4.41
N SER A 95 -2.49 -10.88 -5.21
CA SER A 95 -1.12 -10.75 -4.72
C SER A 95 -0.91 -9.43 -3.97
N GLN A 96 -1.40 -8.30 -4.48
CA GLN A 96 -1.26 -7.02 -3.78
C GLN A 96 -2.04 -6.99 -2.45
N ILE A 97 -3.25 -7.55 -2.41
CA ILE A 97 -4.04 -7.66 -1.19
C ILE A 97 -3.30 -8.54 -0.16
N ALA A 98 -2.78 -9.69 -0.60
CA ALA A 98 -2.02 -10.58 0.28
C ALA A 98 -0.74 -9.90 0.81
N GLN A 99 0.04 -9.24 -0.04
CA GLN A 99 1.24 -8.49 0.35
C GLN A 99 0.92 -7.46 1.45
N LEU A 100 -0.15 -6.67 1.26
CA LEU A 100 -0.58 -5.70 2.25
C LEU A 100 -1.02 -6.37 3.54
N TYR A 101 -1.89 -7.37 3.45
CA TYR A 101 -2.42 -8.07 4.61
C TYR A 101 -1.32 -8.65 5.50
N PHE A 102 -0.34 -9.35 4.92
CA PHE A 102 0.75 -9.96 5.67
C PHE A 102 1.79 -8.95 6.19
N SER A 103 1.93 -7.80 5.53
CA SER A 103 2.97 -6.82 5.91
C SER A 103 2.46 -5.72 6.82
N LEU A 104 1.14 -5.55 6.96
CA LEU A 104 0.58 -4.35 7.59
C LEU A 104 1.01 -4.19 9.05
N ASN A 105 0.96 -5.24 9.87
CA ASN A 105 1.39 -5.15 11.27
C ASN A 105 2.87 -4.80 11.40
N PHE A 106 3.72 -5.41 10.57
CA PHE A 106 5.15 -5.10 10.52
C PHE A 106 5.37 -3.62 10.14
N LEU A 107 4.71 -3.15 9.09
CA LEU A 107 4.78 -1.75 8.65
C LEU A 107 4.34 -0.80 9.76
N ILE A 108 3.19 -1.05 10.38
CA ILE A 108 2.64 -0.21 11.45
C ILE A 108 3.63 -0.08 12.60
N GLN A 109 4.18 -1.18 13.08
CA GLN A 109 5.14 -1.17 14.18
C GLN A 109 6.37 -0.30 13.86
N HIS A 110 6.88 -0.36 12.64
CA HIS A 110 8.06 0.41 12.24
C HIS A 110 7.74 1.88 11.98
N LEU A 111 6.59 2.17 11.36
CA LEU A 111 6.16 3.52 11.05
C LEU A 111 5.77 4.30 12.32
N GLU A 112 5.13 3.66 13.29
CA GLU A 112 4.83 4.27 14.60
C GLU A 112 6.11 4.60 15.40
N ALA A 113 7.21 3.85 15.17
CA ALA A 113 8.51 4.10 15.81
C ALA A 113 9.41 5.08 15.02
N ALA A 114 9.04 5.43 13.79
CA ALA A 114 9.84 6.28 12.93
C ALA A 114 9.82 7.73 13.42
N LYS A 115 11.00 8.36 13.47
CA LYS A 115 11.14 9.78 13.87
C LYS A 115 10.98 10.76 12.71
N GLU A 116 10.98 10.25 11.48
CA GLU A 116 10.92 11.04 10.26
C GLU A 116 10.12 10.30 9.18
N PRO A 117 9.62 11.01 8.15
CA PRO A 117 8.99 10.42 6.98
C PRO A 117 9.85 9.30 6.39
N THR A 118 9.31 8.09 6.40
CA THR A 118 10.02 6.86 6.07
C THR A 118 9.34 6.16 4.91
N ALA A 119 10.14 5.67 3.96
CA ALA A 119 9.66 4.96 2.79
C ALA A 119 9.93 3.44 2.92
N PHE A 120 8.92 2.63 2.63
CA PHE A 120 9.05 1.18 2.47
C PHE A 120 8.69 0.79 1.04
N LEU A 121 9.46 -0.13 0.45
CA LEU A 121 9.15 -0.75 -0.83
C LEU A 121 9.00 -2.25 -0.62
N LEU A 122 7.78 -2.76 -0.73
CA LEU A 122 7.51 -4.18 -0.59
C LEU A 122 7.83 -4.90 -1.91
N ASN A 123 8.61 -5.97 -1.80
CA ASN A 123 8.89 -6.86 -2.91
C ASN A 123 7.67 -7.76 -3.19
N PRO A 124 7.40 -8.09 -4.47
CA PRO A 124 6.33 -9.00 -4.80
C PRO A 124 6.67 -10.42 -4.33
N PRO A 125 5.66 -11.25 -3.96
CA PRO A 125 5.89 -12.66 -3.66
C PRO A 125 6.42 -13.37 -4.91
N GLN A 126 7.40 -14.27 -4.73
CA GLN A 126 8.18 -14.83 -5.84
C GLN A 126 7.45 -15.90 -6.68
N GLY A 127 6.25 -16.37 -6.28
CA GLY A 127 5.53 -17.47 -6.93
C GLY A 127 4.04 -17.18 -7.17
N LYS A 128 3.45 -17.95 -8.10
CA LYS A 128 1.99 -17.97 -8.36
C LYS A 128 1.22 -18.71 -7.27
N HIS A 129 1.75 -19.87 -6.89
CA HIS A 129 1.22 -20.77 -5.89
C HIS A 129 2.38 -21.37 -5.11
N SER A 130 2.17 -21.62 -3.82
CA SER A 130 3.07 -22.44 -3.00
C SER A 130 2.39 -23.78 -2.81
N ILE A 131 2.66 -24.73 -3.71
CA ILE A 131 2.18 -26.11 -3.59
C ILE A 131 3.31 -26.92 -2.96
N ALA A 132 3.00 -27.72 -1.94
CA ALA A 132 3.99 -28.57 -1.30
C ALA A 132 4.55 -29.59 -2.29
N GLU A 133 5.82 -29.97 -2.10
CA GLU A 133 6.44 -31.04 -2.88
C GLU A 133 5.61 -32.33 -2.77
N GLY A 134 5.41 -33.02 -3.89
CA GLY A 134 4.53 -34.20 -3.98
C GLY A 134 3.05 -33.89 -4.25
N PHE A 135 2.67 -32.63 -4.50
CA PHE A 135 1.31 -32.24 -4.91
C PHE A 135 1.28 -31.48 -6.25
N PRO A 136 0.14 -31.52 -7.00
CA PRO A 136 -1.01 -32.38 -6.74
C PRO A 136 -0.67 -33.86 -7.03
N GLN A 137 -1.27 -34.77 -6.27
CA GLN A 137 -1.20 -36.22 -6.50
C GLN A 137 -2.61 -36.81 -6.57
N PRO A 138 -2.82 -37.95 -7.24
CA PRO A 138 -4.07 -38.70 -7.17
C PRO A 138 -4.39 -39.08 -5.72
N LEU A 139 -5.68 -39.09 -5.36
CA LEU A 139 -6.18 -39.65 -4.10
C LEU A 139 -6.26 -41.17 -4.18
#